data_AF-A0A1R0FC62-F1
#
_entry.id   AF-A0A1R0FC62-F1
#
_cell.length_a   1.000
_cell.length_b   1.000
_cell.length_c   1.000
_cell.angle_alpha   90.00
_cell.angle_beta   90.00
_cell.angle_gamma   90.00
#
_symmetry.space_group_name_H-M   'P 1'
#
loop_
_entity.id
_entity.type
_entity.pdbx_description
1 polymer ?
#
loop_
_entity_poly.entity_id
_entity_poly.type
_entity_poly.pdbx_seq_one_letter_code
_entity_poly.pdbx_strand_id
1 'polypeptide(L)'
;MIFKFWDETVYLIFKFSDYFVSYNDVIEEFIMWREYMRYFIPELLSFLLILTTLNEATWAETPSSTGSGFAVTDDGWILTNAHVVRGCQRVEIGNTGDAVDLRMDSHDDLALIKAAAGVKTQALFLRRDVIRLGEDIIALGFPLDGLLSDSIKMTTGNVNALSGVENDARYLQISTPIQPGNSGGPVIDRHGHVIGITTAGLSKNFADQTGFIAQNVNFALRAGVAALFIEAQGLTVSYANDDKGAPVPSTADITEKATPSVYKILCYAPTPTNEANQTVNQPLPQSNSSAGVQGNVNVPPVNQPTVTFINQNNYDAIGFDYRSAKHVSFDNCLEMCENDGRCQALTYHKRLHACMLKYDVVALIRNKDAAAAFISSKRNSVKITDFMALSNKDITGGDYTYIENTDYFSCFIGCIGDQRCIAFSFIPRKKQCWLKDHMGTPRAKKGVELGVK
;
A
#
# COMPACT_ATOMS: atom_id res chain seq x y z
N MET A 1 57.21 -12.35 -17.23
CA MET A 1 57.02 -13.40 -18.24
C MET A 1 58.07 -13.19 -19.32
N ILE A 2 58.97 -14.13 -19.55
CA ILE A 2 60.05 -14.00 -20.55
C ILE A 2 59.93 -15.20 -21.49
N PHE A 3 59.85 -14.93 -22.79
CA PHE A 3 59.89 -15.96 -23.83
C PHE A 3 61.34 -16.12 -24.31
N LYS A 4 61.84 -17.36 -24.36
CA LYS A 4 63.10 -17.70 -25.04
C LYS A 4 62.88 -18.93 -25.91
N PHE A 5 63.46 -18.89 -27.10
CA PHE A 5 63.37 -19.93 -28.12
C PHE A 5 64.68 -20.70 -28.22
N TRP A 6 64.61 -22.03 -28.17
CA TRP A 6 65.68 -22.97 -28.51
C TRP A 6 65.04 -24.22 -29.14
N ASP A 7 65.56 -24.67 -30.29
CA ASP A 7 65.16 -25.87 -31.06
C ASP A 7 63.67 -26.24 -31.02
N GLU A 8 62.87 -25.42 -31.74
CA GLU A 8 61.47 -25.67 -32.12
C GLU A 8 60.47 -25.97 -30.98
N THR A 9 60.87 -25.79 -29.72
CA THR A 9 59.98 -26.02 -28.56
C THR A 9 59.86 -24.76 -27.71
N VAL A 10 58.62 -24.35 -27.41
CA VAL A 10 58.32 -23.16 -26.60
C VAL A 10 58.28 -23.54 -25.12
N TYR A 11 59.20 -23.01 -24.32
CA TYR A 11 59.19 -23.18 -22.87
C TYR A 11 58.57 -21.95 -22.18
N LEU A 12 57.51 -22.18 -21.40
CA LEU A 12 56.86 -21.15 -20.59
C LEU A 12 57.45 -21.17 -19.18
N ILE A 13 58.28 -20.17 -18.83
CA ILE A 13 58.93 -20.10 -17.52
C ILE A 13 58.22 -19.08 -16.64
N PHE A 14 57.55 -19.54 -15.58
CA PHE A 14 57.04 -18.69 -14.52
C PHE A 14 58.07 -18.59 -13.40
N LYS A 15 58.48 -17.36 -13.05
CA LYS A 15 59.37 -17.11 -11.91
C LYS A 15 58.51 -16.95 -10.65
N PHE A 16 58.36 -18.03 -9.90
CA PHE A 16 57.99 -18.00 -8.49
C PHE A 16 59.25 -18.25 -7.65
N SER A 17 59.30 -17.65 -6.46
CA SER A 17 60.44 -17.66 -5.56
C SER A 17 61.06 -19.06 -5.36
N ASP A 18 62.35 -19.16 -5.68
CA ASP A 18 63.38 -20.08 -5.17
C ASP A 18 63.21 -21.61 -5.20
N TYR A 19 62.30 -22.20 -5.99
CA TYR A 19 62.30 -23.67 -6.22
C TYR A 19 62.09 -24.06 -7.69
N PHE A 20 62.98 -24.93 -8.19
CA PHE A 20 62.85 -25.58 -9.50
C PHE A 20 62.08 -26.89 -9.33
N VAL A 21 60.94 -27.05 -10.01
CA VAL A 21 60.15 -28.29 -10.03
C VAL A 21 60.17 -28.88 -11.46
N SER A 22 60.39 -30.19 -11.58
CA SER A 22 60.45 -30.93 -12.84
C SER A 22 59.05 -31.14 -13.42
N TYR A 23 58.92 -31.08 -14.76
CA TYR A 23 57.66 -31.17 -15.51
C TYR A 23 56.86 -32.47 -15.26
N ASN A 24 57.55 -33.57 -14.92
CA ASN A 24 56.89 -34.87 -14.70
C ASN A 24 56.17 -34.96 -13.35
N ASP A 25 56.59 -34.21 -12.32
CA ASP A 25 55.95 -34.25 -11.00
C ASP A 25 54.65 -33.42 -10.96
N VAL A 26 54.54 -32.41 -11.82
CA VAL A 26 53.37 -31.53 -11.92
C VAL A 26 52.16 -32.24 -12.54
N ILE A 27 52.38 -33.19 -13.45
CA ILE A 27 51.29 -33.86 -14.18
C ILE A 27 50.54 -34.86 -13.28
N GLU A 28 51.23 -35.59 -12.41
CA GLU A 28 50.60 -36.54 -11.47
C GLU A 28 49.71 -35.82 -10.45
N GLU A 29 50.17 -34.68 -9.89
CA GLU A 29 49.34 -33.84 -9.01
C GLU A 29 48.14 -33.20 -9.73
N PHE A 30 48.33 -32.80 -11.00
CA PHE A 30 47.26 -32.18 -11.79
C PHE A 30 46.18 -33.20 -12.21
N ILE A 31 46.56 -34.44 -12.52
CA ILE A 31 45.62 -35.53 -12.83
C ILE A 31 44.83 -35.93 -11.58
N MET A 32 45.47 -36.00 -10.42
CA MET A 32 44.81 -36.20 -9.13
C MET A 32 43.80 -35.09 -8.82
N TRP A 33 44.19 -33.82 -8.96
CA TRP A 33 43.27 -32.69 -8.78
C TRP A 33 42.12 -32.68 -9.78
N ARG A 34 42.37 -33.10 -11.03
CA ARG A 34 41.33 -33.17 -12.07
C ARG A 34 40.30 -34.25 -11.78
N GLU A 35 40.71 -35.42 -11.30
CA GLU A 35 39.79 -36.48 -10.85
C GLU A 35 39.05 -36.07 -9.56
N TYR A 36 39.74 -35.42 -8.61
CA TYR A 36 39.12 -34.91 -7.39
C TYR A 36 38.07 -33.83 -7.67
N MET A 37 38.39 -32.84 -8.53
CA MET A 37 37.46 -31.78 -8.94
C MET A 37 36.29 -32.33 -9.77
N ARG A 38 36.49 -33.41 -10.53
CA ARG A 38 35.42 -34.08 -11.29
C ARG A 38 34.38 -34.75 -10.39
N TYR A 39 34.77 -35.21 -9.20
CA TYR A 39 33.84 -35.73 -8.18
C TYR A 39 33.25 -34.63 -7.28
N PHE A 40 34.01 -33.57 -7.00
CA PHE A 40 33.60 -32.51 -6.06
C PHE A 40 32.72 -31.41 -6.70
N ILE A 41 32.92 -31.11 -7.99
CA ILE A 41 32.15 -30.07 -8.70
C ILE A 41 30.66 -30.43 -8.82
N PRO A 42 30.25 -31.66 -9.18
CA PRO A 42 28.82 -32.02 -9.23
C PRO A 42 28.13 -31.92 -7.87
N GLU A 43 28.83 -32.26 -6.77
CA GLU A 43 28.28 -32.14 -5.42
C GLU A 43 28.15 -30.67 -5.00
N LEU A 44 29.14 -29.83 -5.28
CA LEU A 44 29.05 -28.38 -5.09
C LEU A 44 27.98 -27.73 -5.96
N LEU A 45 27.84 -28.14 -7.22
CA LEU A 45 26.80 -27.63 -8.12
C LEU A 45 25.42 -28.06 -7.64
N SER A 46 25.28 -29.29 -7.13
CA SER A 46 24.06 -29.80 -6.54
C SER A 46 23.73 -29.08 -5.23
N PHE A 47 24.74 -28.80 -4.40
CA PHE A 47 24.58 -28.03 -3.15
C PHE A 47 24.23 -26.56 -3.43
N LEU A 48 24.82 -25.96 -4.47
CA LEU A 48 24.49 -24.61 -4.95
C LEU A 48 23.07 -24.57 -5.55
N LEU A 49 22.67 -25.61 -6.32
CA LEU A 49 21.30 -25.76 -6.81
C LEU A 49 20.30 -25.90 -5.65
N ILE A 50 20.63 -26.72 -4.63
CA ILE A 50 19.81 -26.92 -3.44
C ILE A 50 19.71 -25.61 -2.61
N LEU A 51 20.79 -24.83 -2.52
CA LEU A 51 20.74 -23.50 -1.89
C LEU A 51 19.89 -22.50 -2.68
N THR A 52 19.86 -22.58 -4.02
CA THR A 52 18.96 -21.75 -4.84
C THR A 52 17.51 -22.20 -4.80
N THR A 53 17.21 -23.50 -4.64
CA THR A 53 15.83 -24.00 -4.54
C THR A 53 15.23 -23.90 -3.14
N LEU A 54 16.05 -23.73 -2.10
CA LEU A 54 15.58 -23.50 -0.72
C LEU A 54 15.25 -22.03 -0.41
N ASN A 55 15.41 -21.12 -1.36
CA ASN A 55 15.20 -19.69 -1.14
C ASN A 55 14.28 -19.03 -2.17
N GLU A 56 13.36 -19.78 -2.76
CA GLU A 56 12.17 -19.15 -3.34
C GLU A 56 11.31 -18.62 -2.20
N ALA A 57 11.63 -17.41 -1.75
CA ALA A 57 10.73 -16.61 -0.96
C ALA A 57 9.44 -16.48 -1.77
N THR A 58 8.43 -17.27 -1.43
CA THR A 58 7.11 -17.19 -2.06
C THR A 58 6.47 -15.89 -1.59
N TRP A 59 6.56 -14.84 -2.40
CA TRP A 59 5.88 -13.57 -2.13
C TRP A 59 4.38 -13.72 -2.38
N ALA A 60 3.56 -12.85 -1.80
CA ALA A 60 2.15 -12.77 -2.18
C ALA A 60 2.04 -12.49 -3.69
N GLU A 61 1.18 -13.21 -4.43
CA GLU A 61 0.95 -12.93 -5.86
C GLU A 61 0.26 -11.57 -6.10
N THR A 62 -0.39 -11.02 -5.06
CA THR A 62 -1.04 -9.72 -5.10
C THR A 62 -0.27 -8.68 -4.27
N PRO A 63 -0.15 -7.44 -4.77
CA PRO A 63 0.49 -6.38 -4.03
C PRO A 63 -0.34 -6.02 -2.79
N SER A 64 0.34 -5.93 -1.64
CA SER A 64 -0.22 -5.54 -0.35
C SER A 64 -0.50 -4.03 -0.23
N SER A 65 0.17 -3.22 -1.05
CA SER A 65 0.01 -1.77 -1.15
C SER A 65 0.38 -1.32 -2.56
N THR A 66 -0.29 -0.30 -3.06
CA THR A 66 -0.02 0.32 -4.36
C THR A 66 0.08 1.84 -4.22
N GLY A 67 0.94 2.44 -5.03
CA GLY A 67 1.17 3.88 -5.03
C GLY A 67 1.79 4.36 -6.33
N SER A 68 2.24 5.61 -6.30
CA SER A 68 2.92 6.28 -7.40
C SER A 68 4.32 6.68 -6.99
N GLY A 69 5.20 6.87 -7.96
CA GLY A 69 6.52 7.43 -7.76
C GLY A 69 6.99 8.12 -9.03
N PHE A 70 8.09 8.86 -8.97
CA PHE A 70 8.68 9.48 -10.16
C PHE A 70 10.20 9.46 -10.12
N ALA A 71 10.82 9.38 -11.28
CA ALA A 71 12.27 9.38 -11.40
C ALA A 71 12.86 10.74 -10.99
N VAL A 72 13.88 10.69 -10.15
CA VAL A 72 14.65 11.85 -9.68
C VAL A 72 16.07 11.86 -10.24
N THR A 73 16.52 10.75 -10.81
CA THR A 73 17.77 10.63 -11.58
C THR A 73 17.50 9.90 -12.88
N ASP A 74 18.40 10.04 -13.87
CA ASP A 74 18.29 9.35 -15.16
C ASP A 74 18.82 7.91 -15.10
N ASP A 75 19.53 7.55 -14.03
CA ASP A 75 20.06 6.21 -13.79
C ASP A 75 19.10 5.31 -12.97
N GLY A 76 17.87 5.75 -12.71
CA GLY A 76 16.80 4.89 -12.20
C GLY A 76 16.47 5.02 -10.71
N TRP A 77 16.86 6.11 -10.04
CA TRP A 77 16.31 6.41 -8.71
C TRP A 77 14.93 7.04 -8.83
N ILE A 78 13.98 6.46 -8.09
CA ILE A 78 12.58 6.85 -8.09
C ILE A 78 12.17 7.23 -6.67
N LEU A 79 11.57 8.41 -6.52
CA LEU A 79 11.04 8.89 -5.26
C LEU A 79 9.56 8.49 -5.13
N THR A 80 9.16 8.05 -3.94
CA THR A 80 7.78 7.75 -3.55
C THR A 80 7.58 8.06 -2.05
N ASN A 81 6.41 7.75 -1.50
CA ASN A 81 6.20 7.86 -0.05
C ASN A 81 6.68 6.62 0.70
N ALA A 82 7.19 6.82 1.92
CA ALA A 82 7.62 5.73 2.79
C ALA A 82 6.49 4.73 3.08
N HIS A 83 5.27 5.21 3.36
CA HIS A 83 4.14 4.33 3.64
C HIS A 83 3.72 3.44 2.46
N VAL A 84 4.05 3.82 1.21
CA VAL A 84 3.76 3.00 0.03
C VAL A 84 4.61 1.73 0.05
N VAL A 85 5.87 1.86 0.49
CA VAL A 85 6.88 0.79 0.47
C VAL A 85 7.21 0.20 1.85
N ARG A 86 6.46 0.58 2.89
CA ARG A 86 6.72 0.14 4.26
C ARG A 86 6.33 -1.32 4.44
N GLY A 87 7.28 -2.13 4.92
CA GLY A 87 7.04 -3.55 5.20
C GLY A 87 7.04 -4.44 3.95
N CYS A 88 7.40 -3.90 2.79
CA CYS A 88 7.59 -4.71 1.59
C CYS A 88 8.84 -5.56 1.72
N GLN A 89 8.73 -6.81 1.28
CA GLN A 89 9.87 -7.68 1.03
C GLN A 89 10.36 -7.56 -0.42
N ARG A 90 9.45 -7.22 -1.33
CA ARG A 90 9.72 -6.95 -2.75
C ARG A 90 8.95 -5.70 -3.17
N VAL A 91 9.61 -4.80 -3.89
CA VAL A 91 9.01 -3.60 -4.47
C VAL A 91 9.15 -3.69 -5.97
N GLU A 92 8.03 -3.66 -6.70
CA GLU A 92 8.02 -3.66 -8.16
C GLU A 92 7.68 -2.26 -8.68
N ILE A 93 8.44 -1.83 -9.70
CA ILE A 93 8.35 -0.52 -10.34
C ILE A 93 7.59 -0.70 -11.67
N GLY A 94 6.28 -0.94 -11.59
CA GLY A 94 5.43 -1.17 -12.77
C GLY A 94 6.09 -2.11 -13.79
N ASN A 95 6.13 -1.70 -15.06
CA ASN A 95 6.71 -2.51 -16.14
C ASN A 95 8.25 -2.46 -16.20
N THR A 96 8.92 -1.81 -15.24
CA THR A 96 10.38 -1.71 -15.16
C THR A 96 11.00 -2.88 -14.39
N GLY A 97 10.21 -3.59 -13.57
CA GLY A 97 10.65 -4.72 -12.76
C GLY A 97 10.99 -4.33 -11.32
N ASP A 98 11.76 -5.18 -10.64
CA ASP A 98 12.00 -5.05 -9.20
C ASP A 98 13.02 -3.97 -8.85
N ALA A 99 12.75 -3.29 -7.73
CA ALA A 99 13.70 -2.41 -7.10
C ALA A 99 14.85 -3.22 -6.46
N VAL A 100 16.08 -2.76 -6.68
CA VAL A 100 17.31 -3.39 -6.18
C VAL A 100 17.89 -2.71 -4.93
N ASP A 101 17.41 -1.51 -4.61
CA ASP A 101 17.77 -0.76 -3.40
C ASP A 101 16.53 0.02 -2.92
N LEU A 102 16.42 0.20 -1.60
CA LEU A 102 15.36 0.93 -0.92
C LEU A 102 15.97 1.73 0.24
N ARG A 103 15.77 3.05 0.21
CA ARG A 103 16.17 3.98 1.27
C ARG A 103 14.95 4.75 1.71
N MET A 104 14.74 4.88 3.02
CA MET A 104 13.47 5.39 3.53
C MET A 104 13.70 6.36 4.68
N ASP A 105 12.98 7.48 4.64
CA ASP A 105 12.76 8.39 5.76
C ASP A 105 11.30 8.26 6.20
N SER A 106 11.09 7.59 7.33
CA SER A 106 9.75 7.42 7.89
C SER A 106 9.21 8.69 8.56
N HIS A 107 10.06 9.68 8.90
CA HIS A 107 9.64 10.92 9.55
C HIS A 107 8.97 11.88 8.56
N ASP A 108 9.57 12.06 7.39
CA ASP A 108 9.03 12.89 6.31
C ASP A 108 8.17 12.11 5.30
N ASP A 109 7.95 10.81 5.56
CA ASP A 109 7.18 9.89 4.72
C ASP A 109 7.70 9.81 3.28
N LEU A 110 9.03 9.69 3.12
CA LEU A 110 9.72 9.60 1.83
C LEU A 110 10.48 8.29 1.68
N ALA A 111 10.53 7.77 0.46
CA ALA A 111 11.40 6.66 0.10
C ALA A 111 11.98 6.83 -1.29
N LEU A 112 13.22 6.39 -1.44
CA LEU A 112 13.93 6.24 -2.70
C LEU A 112 14.07 4.75 -3.00
N ILE A 113 13.62 4.34 -4.19
CA ILE A 113 13.81 2.99 -4.70
C ILE A 113 14.66 3.05 -5.98
N LYS A 114 15.50 2.04 -6.18
CA LYS A 114 16.41 1.98 -7.33
C LYS A 114 15.97 0.90 -8.31
N ALA A 115 15.72 1.27 -9.56
CA ALA A 115 15.55 0.30 -10.63
C ALA A 115 16.87 -0.45 -10.92
N ALA A 116 16.77 -1.67 -11.46
CA ALA A 116 17.92 -2.48 -11.84
C ALA A 116 18.92 -1.75 -12.76
N ALA A 117 20.17 -2.19 -12.73
CA ALA A 117 21.23 -1.59 -13.54
C ALA A 117 20.88 -1.63 -15.05
N GLY A 118 21.15 -0.54 -15.77
CA GLY A 118 20.87 -0.41 -17.20
C GLY A 118 19.48 0.12 -17.54
N VAL A 119 18.55 0.19 -16.59
CA VAL A 119 17.29 0.91 -16.75
C VAL A 119 17.59 2.41 -16.81
N LYS A 120 17.24 3.04 -17.93
CA LYS A 120 17.27 4.51 -18.06
C LYS A 120 15.90 5.07 -17.72
N THR A 121 15.90 6.09 -16.90
CA THR A 121 14.70 6.85 -16.53
C THR A 121 14.85 8.28 -17.01
N GLN A 122 13.75 9.03 -16.96
CA GLN A 122 13.76 10.46 -17.26
C GLN A 122 13.50 11.21 -15.96
N ALA A 123 14.52 11.83 -15.39
CA ALA A 123 14.38 12.58 -14.14
C ALA A 123 13.45 13.79 -14.33
N LEU A 124 12.55 14.00 -13.36
CA LEU A 124 11.86 15.28 -13.24
C LEU A 124 12.71 16.29 -12.48
N PHE A 125 12.60 17.55 -12.87
CA PHE A 125 13.30 18.65 -12.22
C PHE A 125 12.50 19.19 -11.05
N LEU A 126 13.14 19.32 -9.88
CA LEU A 126 12.56 19.95 -8.71
C LEU A 126 12.62 21.48 -8.84
N ARG A 127 11.60 22.18 -8.37
CA ARG A 127 11.59 23.64 -8.34
C ARG A 127 12.22 24.18 -7.06
N ARG A 128 13.14 25.13 -7.19
CA ARG A 128 13.74 25.86 -6.06
C ARG A 128 12.98 27.14 -5.68
N ASP A 129 12.30 27.72 -6.66
CA ASP A 129 11.62 28.99 -6.48
C ASP A 129 10.45 28.89 -5.48
N VAL A 130 10.19 30.03 -4.84
CA VAL A 130 9.12 30.18 -3.85
C VAL A 130 7.77 29.84 -4.50
N ILE A 131 7.06 28.89 -3.89
CA ILE A 131 5.69 28.52 -4.25
C ILE A 131 4.73 29.58 -3.73
N ARG A 132 3.82 30.07 -4.59
CA ARG A 132 2.81 31.06 -4.24
C ARG A 132 1.43 30.43 -4.09
N LEU A 133 0.60 31.09 -3.28
CA LEU A 133 -0.84 30.81 -3.21
C LEU A 133 -1.49 31.01 -4.58
N GLY A 134 -2.40 30.11 -4.94
CA GLY A 134 -3.14 30.15 -6.19
C GLY A 134 -2.38 29.68 -7.42
N GLU A 135 -1.13 29.18 -7.28
CA GLU A 135 -0.42 28.60 -8.42
C GLU A 135 -1.12 27.36 -8.94
N ASP A 136 -1.35 27.33 -10.26
CA ASP A 136 -1.90 26.18 -10.98
C ASP A 136 -0.93 25.00 -10.92
N ILE A 137 -1.48 23.81 -10.68
CA ILE A 137 -0.72 22.57 -10.52
C ILE A 137 -1.37 21.42 -11.26
N ILE A 138 -0.56 20.41 -11.52
CA ILE A 138 -0.96 19.13 -12.08
C ILE A 138 -0.44 18.03 -11.15
N ALA A 139 -1.30 17.10 -10.73
CA ALA A 139 -0.88 15.90 -10.01
C ALA A 139 -1.00 14.68 -10.93
N LEU A 140 0.05 13.85 -10.93
CA LEU A 140 0.17 12.65 -11.75
C LEU A 140 0.30 11.42 -10.86
N GLY A 141 -0.37 10.33 -11.24
CA GLY A 141 -0.27 9.08 -10.50
C GLY A 141 -1.14 7.96 -11.05
N PHE A 142 -1.20 6.87 -10.29
CA PHE A 142 -1.92 5.64 -10.61
C PHE A 142 -3.00 5.37 -9.54
N PRO A 143 -4.08 6.17 -9.53
CA PRO A 143 -5.14 5.99 -8.55
C PRO A 143 -5.90 4.69 -8.84
N LEU A 144 -6.27 3.98 -7.77
CA LEU A 144 -7.18 2.82 -7.84
C LEU A 144 -6.74 1.74 -8.83
N ASP A 145 -5.46 1.35 -8.79
CA ASP A 145 -4.90 0.25 -9.60
C ASP A 145 -5.75 -1.04 -9.46
N GLY A 146 -6.07 -1.69 -10.59
CA GLY A 146 -6.95 -2.87 -10.63
C GLY A 146 -8.46 -2.59 -10.49
N LEU A 147 -8.88 -1.33 -10.28
CA LEU A 147 -10.29 -0.87 -10.29
C LEU A 147 -10.59 0.07 -11.46
N LEU A 148 -9.61 0.88 -11.85
CA LEU A 148 -9.63 1.74 -13.05
C LEU A 148 -8.63 1.23 -14.09
N SER A 149 -8.45 1.97 -15.18
CA SER A 149 -7.41 1.66 -16.16
C SER A 149 -6.02 1.78 -15.54
N ASP A 150 -5.15 0.80 -15.82
CA ASP A 150 -3.73 0.74 -15.41
C ASP A 150 -2.86 1.89 -15.98
N SER A 151 -3.45 2.80 -16.76
CA SER A 151 -2.76 3.97 -17.29
C SER A 151 -2.72 5.09 -16.26
N ILE A 152 -1.64 5.87 -16.33
CA ILE A 152 -1.47 7.09 -15.53
C ILE A 152 -2.70 8.00 -15.65
N LYS A 153 -3.03 8.67 -14.54
CA LYS A 153 -4.06 9.69 -14.46
C LYS A 153 -3.47 11.02 -14.06
N MET A 154 -4.11 12.06 -14.57
CA MET A 154 -3.74 13.44 -14.35
C MET A 154 -4.95 14.19 -13.80
N THR A 155 -4.70 15.01 -12.79
CA THR A 155 -5.69 15.91 -12.20
C THR A 155 -5.10 17.31 -12.07
N THR A 156 -5.93 18.34 -12.19
CA THR A 156 -5.51 19.74 -12.08
C THR A 156 -6.14 20.40 -10.86
N GLY A 157 -5.50 21.48 -10.41
CA GLY A 157 -5.95 22.28 -9.29
C GLY A 157 -4.98 23.43 -9.05
N ASN A 158 -4.92 23.91 -7.82
CA ASN A 158 -4.04 24.99 -7.39
C ASN A 158 -3.54 24.78 -5.95
N VAL A 159 -2.54 25.57 -5.57
CA VAL A 159 -2.05 25.67 -4.19
C VAL A 159 -3.00 26.54 -3.36
N ASN A 160 -3.71 25.92 -2.42
CA ASN A 160 -4.67 26.57 -1.53
C ASN A 160 -4.03 27.15 -0.27
N ALA A 161 -2.98 26.50 0.25
CA ALA A 161 -2.25 26.96 1.43
C ALA A 161 -0.77 26.56 1.32
N LEU A 162 0.08 27.36 1.97
CA LEU A 162 1.53 27.16 2.05
C LEU A 162 1.92 26.35 3.30
N SER A 163 0.97 25.64 3.89
CA SER A 163 1.18 24.81 5.08
C SER A 163 0.16 23.68 5.07
N GLY A 164 0.51 22.56 5.70
CA GLY A 164 -0.39 21.45 5.95
C GLY A 164 -1.23 21.63 7.21
N VAL A 165 -1.76 20.50 7.69
CA VAL A 165 -2.46 20.37 8.97
C VAL A 165 -1.61 20.96 10.10
N GLU A 166 -2.24 21.65 11.05
CA GLU A 166 -1.57 22.28 12.20
C GLU A 166 -0.45 23.28 11.83
N ASN A 167 -0.53 23.88 10.64
CA ASN A 167 0.50 24.79 10.10
C ASN A 167 1.86 24.13 9.84
N ASP A 168 1.89 22.81 9.58
CA ASP A 168 3.13 22.14 9.21
C ASP A 168 3.67 22.71 7.87
N ALA A 169 4.77 23.46 7.98
CA ALA A 169 5.39 24.16 6.86
C ALA A 169 6.01 23.21 5.82
N ARG A 170 6.20 21.92 6.14
CA ARG A 170 6.72 20.92 5.20
C ARG A 170 5.75 20.62 4.06
N TYR A 171 4.45 20.88 4.25
CA TYR A 171 3.41 20.55 3.29
C TYR A 171 2.84 21.79 2.59
N LEU A 172 2.23 21.54 1.44
CA LEU A 172 1.30 22.42 0.73
C LEU A 172 -0.10 21.84 0.86
N GLN A 173 -1.11 22.70 1.02
CA GLN A 173 -2.49 22.30 0.77
C GLN A 173 -2.82 22.59 -0.69
N ILE A 174 -3.43 21.61 -1.36
CA ILE A 174 -3.77 21.65 -2.78
C ILE A 174 -5.25 21.31 -2.98
N SER A 175 -5.86 21.88 -4.02
CA SER A 175 -7.25 21.60 -4.40
C SER A 175 -7.41 20.40 -5.32
N THR A 176 -6.32 19.92 -5.93
CA THR A 176 -6.33 18.83 -6.91
C THR A 176 -6.97 17.56 -6.32
N PRO A 177 -7.89 16.89 -7.03
CA PRO A 177 -8.46 15.62 -6.57
C PRO A 177 -7.41 14.52 -6.41
N ILE A 178 -7.20 14.05 -5.18
CA ILE A 178 -6.28 12.96 -4.86
C ILE A 178 -7.06 11.75 -4.35
N GLN A 179 -6.66 10.55 -4.77
CA GLN A 179 -7.26 9.27 -4.38
C GLN A 179 -6.18 8.28 -3.92
N PRO A 180 -6.55 7.20 -3.21
CA PRO A 180 -5.63 6.09 -2.96
C PRO A 180 -4.95 5.62 -4.25
N GLY A 181 -3.64 5.44 -4.21
CA GLY A 181 -2.78 5.16 -5.37
C GLY A 181 -1.99 6.36 -5.91
N ASN A 182 -2.43 7.60 -5.65
CA ASN A 182 -1.67 8.80 -6.02
C ASN A 182 -0.50 9.10 -5.05
N SER A 183 -0.49 8.53 -3.84
CA SER A 183 0.59 8.72 -2.86
C SER A 183 1.96 8.44 -3.49
N GLY A 184 2.89 9.38 -3.32
CA GLY A 184 4.23 9.36 -3.86
C GLY A 184 4.36 9.92 -5.28
N GLY A 185 3.25 10.19 -5.96
CA GLY A 185 3.24 10.80 -7.30
C GLY A 185 3.59 12.31 -7.28
N PRO A 186 4.15 12.86 -8.36
CA PRO A 186 4.58 14.25 -8.38
C PRO A 186 3.41 15.22 -8.51
N VAL A 187 3.55 16.36 -7.84
CA VAL A 187 2.78 17.57 -8.09
C VAL A 187 3.69 18.55 -8.81
N ILE A 188 3.34 18.88 -10.05
CA ILE A 188 4.13 19.74 -10.94
C ILE A 188 3.42 21.07 -11.21
N ASP A 189 4.20 22.10 -11.48
CA ASP A 189 3.69 23.38 -11.95
C ASP A 189 3.46 23.38 -13.48
N ARG A 190 3.08 24.55 -14.02
CA ARG A 190 2.81 24.74 -15.45
C ARG A 190 4.04 24.70 -16.36
N HIS A 191 5.24 24.46 -15.83
CA HIS A 191 6.44 24.19 -16.62
C HIS A 191 6.89 22.72 -16.50
N GLY A 192 6.17 21.92 -15.71
CA GLY A 192 6.51 20.54 -15.42
C GLY A 192 7.55 20.37 -14.31
N HIS A 193 7.79 21.41 -13.52
CA HIS A 193 8.71 21.33 -12.39
C HIS A 193 7.99 20.80 -11.15
N VAL A 194 8.62 19.86 -10.45
CA VAL A 194 8.07 19.26 -9.23
C VAL A 194 8.11 20.29 -8.11
N ILE A 195 6.93 20.61 -7.58
CA ILE A 195 6.78 21.50 -6.43
C ILE A 195 6.38 20.74 -5.16
N GLY A 196 5.91 19.51 -5.31
CA GLY A 196 5.61 18.64 -4.18
C GLY A 196 5.35 17.18 -4.55
N ILE A 197 5.15 16.36 -3.52
CA ILE A 197 4.92 14.92 -3.59
C ILE A 197 3.57 14.64 -2.95
N THR A 198 2.66 14.06 -3.71
CA THR A 198 1.30 13.79 -3.26
C THR A 198 1.30 12.85 -2.06
N THR A 199 0.53 13.17 -1.04
CA THR A 199 0.34 12.33 0.16
C THR A 199 -1.16 12.12 0.38
N ALA A 200 -1.71 11.05 -0.21
CA ALA A 200 -3.14 10.75 -0.10
C ALA A 200 -3.55 10.37 1.34
N GLY A 201 -2.56 9.93 2.14
CA GLY A 201 -2.76 9.55 3.54
C GLY A 201 -3.07 10.72 4.46
N LEU A 202 -2.64 11.95 4.16
CA LEU A 202 -2.86 13.09 5.07
C LEU A 202 -4.31 13.58 5.07
N SER A 203 -4.97 13.63 3.91
CA SER A 203 -6.42 13.91 3.85
C SER A 203 -7.21 12.81 4.55
N LYS A 204 -6.77 11.54 4.41
CA LYS A 204 -7.34 10.40 5.12
C LYS A 204 -7.13 10.52 6.63
N ASN A 205 -5.92 10.79 7.11
CA ASN A 205 -5.61 10.95 8.53
C ASN A 205 -6.32 12.17 9.14
N PHE A 206 -6.40 13.28 8.41
CA PHE A 206 -7.18 14.44 8.82
C PHE A 206 -8.67 14.09 8.91
N ALA A 207 -9.23 13.39 7.93
CA ALA A 207 -10.61 12.90 8.00
C ALA A 207 -10.82 11.91 9.16
N ASP A 208 -9.87 11.00 9.38
CA ASP A 208 -9.87 9.99 10.45
C ASP A 208 -9.78 10.64 11.85
N GLN A 209 -9.02 11.73 11.99
CA GLN A 209 -8.85 12.47 13.25
C GLN A 209 -9.97 13.49 13.51
N THR A 210 -10.43 14.19 12.47
CA THR A 210 -11.34 15.34 12.62
C THR A 210 -12.79 15.02 12.35
N GLY A 211 -13.11 13.86 11.76
CA GLY A 211 -14.49 13.58 11.41
C GLY A 211 -14.95 14.16 10.07
N PHE A 212 -14.12 15.00 9.44
CA PHE A 212 -14.51 15.84 8.32
C PHE A 212 -13.78 15.42 7.04
N ILE A 213 -14.54 14.91 6.06
CA ILE A 213 -14.01 14.71 4.70
C ILE A 213 -14.04 16.06 3.99
N ALA A 214 -12.93 16.78 4.12
CA ALA A 214 -12.74 18.05 3.49
C ALA A 214 -12.59 17.87 1.96
N GLN A 215 -13.62 18.28 1.20
CA GLN A 215 -13.53 18.30 -0.25
C GLN A 215 -12.49 19.33 -0.70
N ASN A 216 -11.66 18.97 -1.69
CA ASN A 216 -10.58 19.82 -2.22
C ASN A 216 -9.55 20.28 -1.16
N VAL A 217 -9.38 19.49 -0.11
CA VAL A 217 -8.30 19.64 0.87
C VAL A 217 -7.43 18.42 0.77
N ASN A 218 -6.42 18.53 -0.09
CA ASN A 218 -5.38 17.52 -0.24
C ASN A 218 -4.02 18.12 0.09
N PHE A 219 -3.03 17.25 0.29
CA PHE A 219 -1.71 17.69 0.71
C PHE A 219 -0.63 17.13 -0.19
N ALA A 220 0.43 17.92 -0.34
CA ALA A 220 1.67 17.51 -0.99
C ALA A 220 2.86 17.93 -0.13
N LEU A 221 3.80 17.01 0.13
CA LEU A 221 5.06 17.35 0.78
C LEU A 221 5.88 18.21 -0.17
N ARG A 222 6.46 19.32 0.31
CA ARG A 222 7.20 20.25 -0.55
C ARG A 222 8.43 19.59 -1.18
N ALA A 223 8.70 19.94 -2.43
CA ALA A 223 9.90 19.46 -3.15
C ALA A 223 11.20 19.80 -2.42
N GLY A 224 11.26 20.90 -1.66
CA GLY A 224 12.43 21.24 -0.84
C GLY A 224 12.76 20.21 0.24
N VAL A 225 11.75 19.60 0.88
CA VAL A 225 11.96 18.53 1.87
C VAL A 225 12.49 17.28 1.18
N ALA A 226 11.91 16.91 0.03
CA ALA A 226 12.41 15.80 -0.77
C ALA A 226 13.83 16.01 -1.28
N ALA A 227 14.19 17.22 -1.67
CA ALA A 227 15.56 17.54 -2.09
C ALA A 227 16.57 17.27 -0.97
N LEU A 228 16.29 17.72 0.25
CA LEU A 228 17.14 17.45 1.42
C LEU A 228 17.31 15.95 1.67
N PHE A 229 16.22 15.19 1.55
CA PHE A 229 16.27 13.73 1.68
C PHE A 229 17.13 13.08 0.58
N ILE A 230 16.96 13.46 -0.68
CA ILE A 230 17.74 12.95 -1.82
C ILE A 230 19.24 13.23 -1.62
N GLU A 231 19.59 14.45 -1.23
CA GLU A 231 20.97 14.86 -0.94
C GLU A 231 21.55 14.09 0.25
N ALA A 232 20.77 13.88 1.31
CA ALA A 232 21.18 13.10 2.48
C ALA A 232 21.46 11.62 2.13
N GLN A 233 20.87 11.10 1.05
CA GLN A 233 21.17 9.77 0.50
C GLN A 233 22.39 9.78 -0.44
N GLY A 234 23.09 10.91 -0.61
CA GLY A 234 24.27 11.03 -1.47
C GLY A 234 23.94 11.11 -2.97
N LEU A 235 22.71 11.48 -3.33
CA LEU A 235 22.28 11.66 -4.72
C LEU A 235 22.24 13.15 -5.08
N THR A 236 22.47 13.45 -6.35
CA THR A 236 22.38 14.81 -6.88
C THR A 236 20.94 15.14 -7.25
N VAL A 237 20.42 16.27 -6.76
CA VAL A 237 19.10 16.77 -7.14
C VAL A 237 19.17 17.51 -8.48
N SER A 238 18.35 17.09 -9.43
CA SER A 238 18.11 17.82 -10.67
C SER A 238 17.12 18.95 -10.41
N TYR A 239 17.59 20.19 -10.46
CA TYR A 239 16.74 21.37 -10.30
C TYR A 239 16.39 22.02 -11.63
N ALA A 240 15.20 22.59 -11.67
CA ALA A 240 14.73 23.42 -12.77
C ALA A 240 15.63 24.66 -12.97
N ASN A 241 15.73 25.10 -14.21
CA ASN A 241 16.27 26.42 -14.55
C ASN A 241 15.17 27.49 -14.38
N ASP A 242 15.58 28.76 -14.34
CA ASP A 242 14.63 29.88 -14.25
C ASP A 242 13.90 30.05 -15.60
N ASP A 243 12.62 29.67 -15.63
CA ASP A 243 11.76 29.74 -16.82
C ASP A 243 11.05 31.11 -16.98
N LYS A 244 11.51 32.16 -16.29
CA LYS A 244 10.94 33.51 -16.42
C LYS A 244 10.90 33.98 -17.88
N GLY A 245 9.69 34.07 -18.43
CA GLY A 245 9.43 34.55 -19.78
C GLY A 245 9.34 33.46 -20.85
N ALA A 246 9.51 32.19 -20.49
CA ALA A 246 9.23 31.08 -21.40
C ALA A 246 7.71 30.98 -21.68
N PRO A 247 7.30 30.58 -22.90
CA PRO A 247 5.90 30.28 -23.18
C PRO A 247 5.42 29.15 -22.28
N VAL A 248 4.30 29.37 -21.59
CA VAL A 248 3.69 28.35 -20.74
C VAL A 248 3.02 27.29 -21.62
N PRO A 249 3.47 26.03 -21.63
CA PRO A 249 2.87 25.00 -22.47
C PRO A 249 1.44 24.66 -22.02
N SER A 250 0.70 23.93 -22.85
CA SER A 250 -0.63 23.47 -22.44
C SER A 250 -0.52 22.38 -21.38
N THR A 251 -1.59 22.21 -20.58
CA THR A 251 -1.68 21.11 -19.60
C THR A 251 -1.46 19.74 -20.26
N ALA A 252 -1.94 19.55 -21.49
CA ALA A 252 -1.77 18.31 -22.24
C ALA A 252 -0.29 18.07 -22.57
N ASP A 253 0.42 19.07 -23.11
CA ASP A 253 1.83 18.94 -23.49
C ASP A 253 2.73 18.63 -22.28
N ILE A 254 2.46 19.29 -21.15
CA ILE A 254 3.21 19.06 -19.90
C ILE A 254 2.96 17.64 -19.37
N THR A 255 1.71 17.19 -19.45
CA THR A 255 1.34 15.84 -19.01
C THR A 255 2.00 14.79 -19.88
N GLU A 256 1.99 14.96 -21.19
CA GLU A 256 2.68 14.08 -22.13
C GLU A 256 4.19 14.03 -21.87
N LYS A 257 4.82 15.19 -21.60
CA LYS A 257 6.24 15.29 -21.28
C LYS A 257 6.61 14.62 -19.95
N ALA A 258 5.76 14.74 -18.93
CA ALA A 258 6.06 14.26 -17.57
C ALA A 258 5.67 12.79 -17.35
N THR A 259 4.68 12.28 -18.06
CA THR A 259 4.16 10.91 -17.89
C THR A 259 5.24 9.81 -17.94
N PRO A 260 6.21 9.83 -18.87
CA PRO A 260 7.27 8.80 -18.93
C PRO A 260 8.15 8.73 -17.68
N SER A 261 8.13 9.78 -16.85
CA SER A 261 8.91 9.88 -15.62
C SER A 261 8.16 9.39 -14.38
N VAL A 262 6.89 9.01 -14.49
CA VAL A 262 6.03 8.61 -13.36
C VAL A 262 5.73 7.12 -13.43
N TYR A 263 5.92 6.43 -12.32
CA TYR A 263 5.87 4.98 -12.22
C TYR A 263 4.83 4.53 -11.20
N LYS A 264 4.18 3.41 -11.50
CA LYS A 264 3.35 2.68 -10.54
C LYS A 264 4.27 1.91 -9.60
N ILE A 265 4.01 1.97 -8.30
CA ILE A 265 4.79 1.28 -7.27
C ILE A 265 3.92 0.20 -6.64
N LEU A 266 4.40 -1.04 -6.62
CA LEU A 266 3.70 -2.19 -6.08
C LEU A 266 4.53 -2.80 -4.95
N CYS A 267 3.92 -2.94 -3.78
CA CYS A 267 4.55 -3.48 -2.59
C CYS A 267 4.08 -4.89 -2.30
N TYR A 268 5.00 -5.85 -2.23
CA TYR A 268 4.71 -7.22 -1.86
C TYR A 268 5.27 -7.50 -0.46
N ALA A 269 4.37 -7.72 0.50
CA ALA A 269 4.72 -8.08 1.87
C ALA A 269 5.11 -9.58 1.96
N PRO A 270 5.83 -9.99 3.02
CA PRO A 270 6.13 -11.40 3.26
C PRO A 270 4.86 -12.24 3.36
N THR A 271 4.87 -13.42 2.74
CA THR A 271 3.88 -14.44 3.06
C THR A 271 4.12 -14.89 4.50
N PRO A 272 3.11 -14.86 5.40
CA PRO A 272 3.32 -15.24 6.79
C PRO A 272 3.78 -16.70 6.87
N THR A 273 5.00 -16.92 7.37
CA THR A 273 5.53 -18.25 7.64
C THR A 273 4.87 -18.80 8.91
N ASN A 274 4.22 -19.95 8.79
CA ASN A 274 3.59 -20.66 9.90
C ASN A 274 4.64 -21.33 10.80
N GLU A 275 5.46 -20.55 11.50
CA GLU A 275 6.42 -21.06 12.51
C GLU A 275 6.21 -20.40 13.86
N ALA A 276 4.98 -20.48 14.39
CA ALA A 276 4.71 -20.25 15.81
C ALA A 276 3.38 -20.89 16.20
N ASN A 277 3.31 -22.23 16.18
CA ASN A 277 2.25 -22.96 16.88
C ASN A 277 2.68 -24.42 17.12
N GLN A 278 3.58 -24.62 18.06
CA GLN A 278 3.63 -25.87 18.82
C GLN A 278 3.62 -25.52 20.30
N THR A 279 2.45 -25.62 20.94
CA THR A 279 2.22 -26.59 22.01
C THR A 279 0.81 -26.48 22.63
N VAL A 280 0.20 -27.66 22.80
CA VAL A 280 -0.96 -28.05 23.63
C VAL A 280 -2.37 -27.71 23.12
N ASN A 281 -2.88 -28.63 22.28
CA ASN A 281 -4.30 -28.97 22.23
C ASN A 281 -4.63 -30.02 23.31
N GLN A 282 -5.71 -29.83 24.06
CA GLN A 282 -6.53 -30.93 24.58
C GLN A 282 -7.99 -30.71 24.14
N PRO A 283 -8.63 -31.70 23.48
CA PRO A 283 -10.04 -31.60 23.07
C PRO A 283 -10.97 -32.49 23.91
N LEU A 284 -12.24 -32.06 24.04
CA LEU A 284 -13.41 -32.86 24.46
C LEU A 284 -14.68 -32.18 23.87
N PRO A 285 -15.80 -32.90 23.60
CA PRO A 285 -15.98 -33.91 22.56
C PRO A 285 -17.19 -33.63 21.63
N GLN A 286 -17.31 -34.50 20.63
CA GLN A 286 -18.17 -34.53 19.44
C GLN A 286 -19.70 -34.52 19.69
N SER A 287 -20.44 -34.04 18.68
CA SER A 287 -21.79 -34.53 18.38
C SER A 287 -21.95 -34.79 16.87
N ASN A 288 -22.30 -36.03 16.55
CA ASN A 288 -22.54 -36.58 15.20
C ASN A 288 -23.89 -36.17 14.62
N SER A 289 -23.95 -35.99 13.30
CA SER A 289 -25.05 -36.49 12.46
C SER A 289 -24.67 -36.58 10.96
N SER A 290 -24.55 -37.83 10.50
CA SER A 290 -24.84 -38.44 9.17
C SER A 290 -25.24 -37.51 7.98
N ALA A 291 -24.54 -37.47 6.84
CA ALA A 291 -24.27 -38.48 5.79
C ALA A 291 -25.34 -38.58 4.66
N GLY A 292 -24.90 -38.36 3.40
CA GLY A 292 -25.71 -38.56 2.18
C GLY A 292 -25.10 -38.13 0.82
N VAL A 293 -24.02 -38.80 0.37
CA VAL A 293 -23.73 -39.34 -1.00
C VAL A 293 -23.82 -38.41 -2.24
N GLN A 294 -22.69 -37.91 -2.79
CA GLN A 294 -21.84 -38.37 -3.94
C GLN A 294 -22.14 -37.75 -5.32
N GLY A 295 -21.08 -37.21 -5.93
CA GLY A 295 -20.95 -36.89 -7.36
C GLY A 295 -19.58 -36.27 -7.69
N ASN A 296 -18.61 -37.11 -8.06
CA ASN A 296 -17.20 -36.78 -8.37
C ASN A 296 -17.03 -36.03 -9.71
N VAL A 297 -16.25 -34.94 -9.71
CA VAL A 297 -15.28 -34.63 -10.79
C VAL A 297 -13.99 -34.17 -10.11
N ASN A 298 -12.91 -34.89 -10.37
CA ASN A 298 -11.63 -34.80 -9.67
C ASN A 298 -10.72 -33.78 -10.38
N VAL A 299 -10.59 -32.58 -9.81
CA VAL A 299 -9.49 -31.64 -10.09
C VAL A 299 -8.70 -31.53 -8.78
N PRO A 300 -7.36 -31.73 -8.77
CA PRO A 300 -6.60 -31.61 -7.53
C PRO A 300 -6.73 -30.17 -6.99
N PRO A 301 -7.09 -29.97 -5.70
CA PRO A 301 -7.28 -28.65 -5.16
C PRO A 301 -5.92 -27.95 -5.03
N VAL A 302 -5.82 -26.77 -5.63
CA VAL A 302 -4.80 -25.77 -5.32
C VAL A 302 -4.93 -25.47 -3.83
N ASN A 303 -3.92 -25.82 -3.03
CA ASN A 303 -3.85 -25.47 -1.61
C ASN A 303 -3.65 -23.95 -1.49
N GLN A 304 -4.73 -23.18 -1.61
CA GLN A 304 -4.75 -21.78 -1.22
C GLN A 304 -4.65 -21.70 0.32
N PRO A 305 -3.84 -20.79 0.88
CA PRO A 305 -3.89 -20.51 2.31
C PRO A 305 -5.30 -20.06 2.63
N THR A 306 -6.02 -20.86 3.43
CA THR A 306 -7.39 -20.57 3.80
C THR A 306 -7.38 -19.31 4.66
N VAL A 307 -7.75 -18.17 4.07
CA VAL A 307 -7.93 -16.91 4.81
C VAL A 307 -8.97 -17.18 5.88
N THR A 308 -8.54 -17.19 7.13
CA THR A 308 -9.44 -17.47 8.26
C THR A 308 -10.08 -16.17 8.72
N PHE A 309 -11.40 -16.18 8.82
CA PHE A 309 -12.17 -15.05 9.32
C PHE A 309 -12.51 -15.24 10.80
N ILE A 310 -12.43 -14.15 11.55
CA ILE A 310 -12.93 -14.06 12.92
C ILE A 310 -14.33 -13.47 12.85
N ASN A 311 -15.32 -14.32 13.14
CA ASN A 311 -16.72 -13.93 13.17
C ASN A 311 -17.07 -13.28 14.50
N GLN A 312 -17.76 -12.13 14.44
CA GLN A 312 -18.18 -11.35 15.59
C GLN A 312 -19.67 -11.03 15.45
N ASN A 313 -20.50 -11.84 16.10
CA ASN A 313 -21.93 -11.62 16.12
C ASN A 313 -22.29 -10.42 17.01
N ASN A 314 -23.30 -9.65 16.62
CA ASN A 314 -23.74 -8.41 17.29
C ASN A 314 -22.71 -7.26 17.21
N TYR A 315 -21.84 -7.30 16.20
CA TYR A 315 -20.92 -6.23 15.88
C TYR A 315 -21.07 -5.79 14.43
N ASP A 316 -20.78 -4.53 14.20
CA ASP A 316 -20.59 -3.91 12.89
C ASP A 316 -19.09 -3.61 12.72
N ALA A 317 -18.53 -3.95 11.56
CA ALA A 317 -17.14 -3.66 11.24
C ALA A 317 -17.03 -2.26 10.63
N ILE A 318 -16.32 -1.39 11.32
CA ILE A 318 -16.01 -0.06 10.85
C ILE A 318 -14.82 -0.14 9.89
N GLY A 319 -15.05 0.28 8.65
CA GLY A 319 -14.11 0.20 7.53
C GLY A 319 -14.80 0.60 6.22
N PHE A 320 -14.03 0.74 5.15
CA PHE A 320 -14.54 1.24 3.86
C PHE A 320 -15.26 0.16 3.06
N ASP A 321 -16.57 0.35 2.91
CA ASP A 321 -17.40 -0.49 2.04
C ASP A 321 -17.06 -0.26 0.57
N TYR A 322 -16.71 -1.32 -0.15
CA TYR A 322 -16.42 -1.24 -1.59
C TYR A 322 -17.43 -2.01 -2.44
N ARG A 323 -18.15 -2.95 -1.83
CA ARG A 323 -19.19 -3.72 -2.47
C ARG A 323 -20.31 -3.98 -1.47
N SER A 324 -21.54 -3.94 -1.94
CA SER A 324 -22.69 -4.38 -1.15
C SER A 324 -23.56 -5.35 -1.93
N ALA A 325 -24.11 -6.33 -1.22
CA ALA A 325 -25.08 -7.27 -1.75
C ALA A 325 -26.35 -7.26 -0.90
N LYS A 326 -27.51 -7.51 -1.51
CA LYS A 326 -28.80 -7.58 -0.82
C LYS A 326 -29.44 -8.94 -1.04
N HIS A 327 -30.32 -9.33 -0.12
CA HIS A 327 -31.01 -10.62 -0.13
C HIS A 327 -30.04 -11.82 -0.06
N VAL A 328 -28.97 -11.68 0.72
CA VAL A 328 -27.96 -12.72 0.94
C VAL A 328 -27.99 -13.22 2.39
N SER A 329 -27.54 -14.43 2.65
CA SER A 329 -27.28 -14.95 4.00
C SER A 329 -25.93 -14.41 4.52
N PHE A 330 -25.68 -14.60 5.82
CA PHE A 330 -24.35 -14.34 6.39
C PHE A 330 -23.30 -15.25 5.75
N ASP A 331 -23.60 -16.53 5.60
CA ASP A 331 -22.66 -17.50 5.02
C ASP A 331 -22.30 -17.14 3.58
N ASN A 332 -23.27 -16.74 2.75
CA ASN A 332 -23.00 -16.27 1.40
C ASN A 332 -22.21 -14.95 1.41
N CYS A 333 -22.44 -14.07 2.40
CA CYS A 333 -21.66 -12.83 2.55
C CYS A 333 -20.20 -13.14 2.92
N LEU A 334 -20.00 -14.11 3.80
CA LEU A 334 -18.68 -14.60 4.20
C LEU A 334 -17.97 -15.27 3.02
N GLU A 335 -18.64 -16.15 2.31
CA GLU A 335 -18.13 -16.80 1.09
C GLU A 335 -17.77 -15.76 0.01
N MET A 336 -18.58 -14.71 -0.18
CA MET A 336 -18.25 -13.61 -1.08
C MET A 336 -16.97 -12.86 -0.66
N CYS A 337 -16.72 -12.74 0.64
CA CYS A 337 -15.53 -12.10 1.17
C CYS A 337 -14.31 -13.02 1.07
N GLU A 338 -14.46 -14.30 1.42
CA GLU A 338 -13.42 -15.33 1.31
C GLU A 338 -12.94 -15.50 -0.13
N ASN A 339 -13.86 -15.39 -1.10
CA ASN A 339 -13.55 -15.50 -2.53
C ASN A 339 -13.17 -14.17 -3.20
N ASP A 340 -13.08 -13.06 -2.45
CA ASP A 340 -12.63 -11.76 -2.97
C ASP A 340 -11.35 -11.34 -2.22
N GLY A 341 -10.20 -11.50 -2.88
CA GLY A 341 -8.88 -11.23 -2.29
C GLY A 341 -8.66 -9.78 -1.81
N ARG A 342 -9.58 -8.86 -2.11
CA ARG A 342 -9.57 -7.48 -1.58
C ARG A 342 -10.30 -7.35 -0.24
N CYS A 343 -11.13 -8.32 0.11
CA CYS A 343 -11.98 -8.29 1.28
C CYS A 343 -11.19 -8.59 2.56
N GLN A 344 -11.02 -7.58 3.41
CA GLN A 344 -10.36 -7.76 4.71
C GLN A 344 -11.38 -7.86 5.85
N ALA A 345 -12.60 -7.38 5.62
CA ALA A 345 -13.71 -7.50 6.55
C ALA A 345 -15.05 -7.39 5.85
N LEU A 346 -16.10 -7.72 6.57
CA LEU A 346 -17.47 -7.54 6.14
C LEU A 346 -18.36 -7.12 7.30
N THR A 347 -19.51 -6.56 6.95
CA THR A 347 -20.66 -6.43 7.84
C THR A 347 -21.89 -6.97 7.16
N TYR A 348 -22.59 -7.83 7.88
CA TYR A 348 -23.86 -8.38 7.47
C TYR A 348 -24.98 -7.82 8.35
N HIS A 349 -25.93 -7.13 7.75
CA HIS A 349 -27.11 -6.63 8.43
C HIS A 349 -28.23 -7.68 8.41
N LYS A 350 -28.47 -8.29 9.57
CA LYS A 350 -29.40 -9.43 9.77
C LYS A 350 -30.82 -9.17 9.30
N ARG A 351 -31.35 -7.97 9.60
CA ARG A 351 -32.74 -7.60 9.28
C ARG A 351 -32.94 -7.26 7.81
N LEU A 352 -31.92 -6.69 7.17
CA LEU A 352 -32.00 -6.27 5.76
C LEU A 352 -31.51 -7.36 4.80
N HIS A 353 -30.96 -8.46 5.33
CA HIS A 353 -30.27 -9.48 4.56
C HIS A 353 -29.24 -8.85 3.61
N ALA A 354 -28.50 -7.87 4.11
CA ALA A 354 -27.59 -7.05 3.33
C ALA A 354 -26.15 -7.27 3.80
N CYS A 355 -25.24 -7.39 2.86
CA CYS A 355 -23.82 -7.61 3.06
C CYS A 355 -23.06 -6.38 2.57
N MET A 356 -22.04 -5.97 3.32
CA MET A 356 -21.13 -4.89 2.99
C MET A 356 -19.71 -5.42 3.14
N LEU A 357 -18.99 -5.55 2.02
CA LEU A 357 -17.59 -6.01 1.97
C LEU A 357 -16.65 -4.81 2.06
N LYS A 358 -15.55 -4.98 2.80
CA LYS A 358 -14.68 -3.88 3.21
C LYS A 358 -13.21 -4.12 2.84
N TYR A 359 -12.54 -3.07 2.39
CA TYR A 359 -11.10 -3.09 2.09
C TYR A 359 -10.24 -3.18 3.35
N ASP A 360 -10.78 -2.73 4.47
CA ASP A 360 -10.10 -2.66 5.75
C ASP A 360 -11.09 -2.82 6.91
N VAL A 361 -10.54 -2.94 8.11
CA VAL A 361 -11.29 -2.87 9.36
C VAL A 361 -10.43 -2.18 10.40
N VAL A 362 -10.99 -1.13 11.00
CA VAL A 362 -10.30 -0.33 12.03
C VAL A 362 -10.88 -0.59 13.42
N ALA A 363 -12.19 -0.85 13.49
CA ALA A 363 -12.89 -1.08 14.75
C ALA A 363 -14.11 -1.97 14.58
N LEU A 364 -14.56 -2.55 15.70
CA LEU A 364 -15.86 -3.19 15.85
C LEU A 364 -16.70 -2.38 16.82
N ILE A 365 -17.91 -2.01 16.39
CA ILE A 365 -18.90 -1.33 17.23
C ILE A 365 -20.06 -2.26 17.51
N ARG A 366 -20.71 -2.11 18.68
CA ARG A 366 -21.81 -2.98 19.08
C ARG A 366 -23.04 -2.69 18.23
N ASN A 367 -23.55 -3.69 17.53
CA ASN A 367 -24.77 -3.58 16.74
C ASN A 367 -25.52 -4.92 16.76
N LYS A 368 -26.61 -4.99 17.51
CA LYS A 368 -27.42 -6.22 17.64
C LYS A 368 -27.99 -6.71 16.29
N ASP A 369 -28.21 -5.80 15.35
CA ASP A 369 -28.82 -6.08 14.05
C ASP A 369 -27.76 -6.42 12.98
N ALA A 370 -26.48 -6.51 13.38
CA ALA A 370 -25.36 -6.85 12.51
C ALA A 370 -24.55 -8.05 13.00
N ALA A 371 -23.81 -8.66 12.08
CA ALA A 371 -22.71 -9.58 12.33
C ALA A 371 -21.53 -9.15 11.47
N ALA A 372 -20.35 -9.08 12.08
CA ALA A 372 -19.11 -8.75 11.39
C ALA A 372 -18.27 -10.00 11.20
N ALA A 373 -17.43 -9.99 10.17
CA ALA A 373 -16.30 -10.91 10.06
C ALA A 373 -15.10 -10.15 9.53
N PHE A 374 -13.90 -10.53 9.95
CA PHE A 374 -12.67 -9.93 9.45
C PHE A 374 -11.52 -10.92 9.48
N ILE A 375 -10.53 -10.69 8.62
CA ILE A 375 -9.38 -11.59 8.49
C ILE A 375 -8.61 -11.69 9.80
N SER A 376 -8.22 -12.90 10.17
CA SER A 376 -7.59 -13.19 11.45
C SER A 376 -6.26 -12.46 11.68
N SER A 377 -5.54 -12.12 10.61
CA SER A 377 -4.31 -11.30 10.65
C SER A 377 -4.53 -9.90 11.21
N LYS A 378 -5.77 -9.38 11.20
CA LYS A 378 -6.13 -8.07 11.76
C LYS A 378 -6.55 -8.13 13.23
N ARG A 379 -6.55 -9.30 13.88
CA ARG A 379 -6.98 -9.50 15.28
C ARG A 379 -6.40 -8.46 16.24
N ASN A 380 -5.12 -8.16 16.13
CA ASN A 380 -4.43 -7.27 17.06
C ASN A 380 -4.54 -5.79 16.69
N SER A 381 -4.91 -5.47 15.45
CA SER A 381 -5.07 -4.09 14.97
C SER A 381 -6.51 -3.58 15.08
N VAL A 382 -7.50 -4.47 15.13
CA VAL A 382 -8.92 -4.11 15.21
C VAL A 382 -9.28 -3.76 16.65
N LYS A 383 -9.80 -2.56 16.85
CA LYS A 383 -10.26 -2.08 18.17
C LYS A 383 -11.71 -2.48 18.41
N ILE A 384 -11.99 -3.18 19.50
CA ILE A 384 -13.37 -3.39 19.98
C ILE A 384 -13.74 -2.20 20.84
N THR A 385 -14.81 -1.48 20.50
CA THR A 385 -15.22 -0.27 21.23
C THR A 385 -16.53 -0.49 21.99
N ASP A 386 -16.84 0.45 22.87
CA ASP A 386 -18.10 0.59 23.59
C ASP A 386 -19.20 1.30 22.78
N PHE A 387 -18.83 1.95 21.67
CA PHE A 387 -19.77 2.58 20.74
C PHE A 387 -20.88 1.62 20.29
N MET A 388 -22.13 2.10 20.26
CA MET A 388 -23.31 1.33 19.91
C MET A 388 -24.03 1.90 18.69
N ALA A 389 -24.38 1.04 17.73
CA ALA A 389 -25.30 1.32 16.65
C ALA A 389 -26.67 0.66 16.92
N LEU A 390 -27.73 1.45 16.83
CA LEU A 390 -29.09 1.03 17.12
C LEU A 390 -30.02 1.35 15.94
N SER A 391 -30.49 0.32 15.24
CA SER A 391 -31.40 0.49 14.12
C SER A 391 -32.83 0.82 14.54
N ASN A 392 -33.48 1.67 13.73
CA ASN A 392 -34.83 2.19 13.96
C ASN A 392 -34.99 2.89 15.33
N LYS A 393 -33.94 3.55 15.79
CA LYS A 393 -33.91 4.29 17.04
C LYS A 393 -33.46 5.71 16.78
N ASP A 394 -33.89 6.59 17.67
CA ASP A 394 -33.47 7.99 17.72
C ASP A 394 -33.47 8.41 19.19
N ILE A 395 -32.71 9.43 19.54
CA ILE A 395 -32.81 10.11 20.83
C ILE A 395 -33.31 11.52 20.59
N THR A 396 -34.21 11.99 21.45
CA THR A 396 -34.81 13.32 21.30
C THR A 396 -33.92 14.40 21.90
N GLY A 397 -33.77 15.52 21.20
CA GLY A 397 -32.95 16.65 21.66
C GLY A 397 -31.48 16.49 21.26
N GLY A 398 -30.67 17.49 21.56
CA GLY A 398 -29.21 17.40 21.40
C GLY A 398 -28.67 17.82 20.07
N ASP A 399 -29.52 18.01 19.07
CA ASP A 399 -29.09 18.37 17.73
C ASP A 399 -28.37 19.72 17.72
N TYR A 400 -27.05 19.69 17.60
CA TYR A 400 -26.22 20.90 17.52
C TYR A 400 -25.52 21.03 16.17
N THR A 401 -25.40 19.93 15.41
CA THR A 401 -24.83 19.92 14.05
C THR A 401 -25.68 19.07 13.14
N TYR A 402 -25.85 19.55 11.90
CA TYR A 402 -26.57 18.86 10.83
C TYR A 402 -25.68 18.75 9.60
N ILE A 403 -25.64 17.55 9.01
CA ILE A 403 -24.79 17.23 7.87
C ILE A 403 -25.65 16.59 6.77
N GLU A 404 -25.61 17.17 5.57
CA GLU A 404 -26.29 16.66 4.37
C GLU A 404 -25.36 15.86 3.47
N ASN A 405 -25.95 15.08 2.56
CA ASN A 405 -25.24 14.30 1.55
C ASN A 405 -24.13 13.41 2.14
N THR A 406 -24.38 12.87 3.34
CA THR A 406 -23.41 12.09 4.12
C THR A 406 -23.84 10.62 4.24
N ASP A 407 -22.95 9.77 4.73
CA ASP A 407 -23.22 8.36 5.02
C ASP A 407 -23.05 8.04 6.52
N TYR A 408 -23.40 6.81 6.89
CA TYR A 408 -23.36 6.38 8.29
C TYR A 408 -21.93 6.44 8.85
N PHE A 409 -20.96 6.00 8.05
CA PHE A 409 -19.55 6.00 8.44
C PHE A 409 -19.04 7.43 8.68
N SER A 410 -19.34 8.36 7.78
CA SER A 410 -19.01 9.78 7.92
C SER A 410 -19.69 10.41 9.14
N CYS A 411 -20.94 10.04 9.42
CA CYS A 411 -21.65 10.48 10.62
C CYS A 411 -21.02 9.93 11.92
N PHE A 412 -20.57 8.67 11.89
CA PHE A 412 -19.80 8.04 12.96
C PHE A 412 -18.45 8.72 13.20
N ILE A 413 -17.67 8.93 12.14
CA ILE A 413 -16.36 9.62 12.18
C ILE A 413 -16.53 11.05 12.70
N GLY A 414 -17.54 11.78 12.22
CA GLY A 414 -17.93 13.10 12.73
C GLY A 414 -18.22 13.12 14.23
N CYS A 415 -18.89 12.09 14.76
CA CYS A 415 -19.21 12.03 16.18
C CYS A 415 -18.03 11.60 17.06
N ILE A 416 -17.21 10.64 16.62
CA ILE A 416 -16.06 10.24 17.45
C ILE A 416 -14.99 11.33 17.50
N GLY A 417 -14.84 12.11 16.42
CA GLY A 417 -13.88 13.21 16.31
C GLY A 417 -14.29 14.49 17.03
N ASP A 418 -15.59 14.73 17.26
CA ASP A 418 -16.07 15.88 18.05
C ASP A 418 -16.20 15.49 19.53
N GLN A 419 -15.46 16.17 20.41
CA GLN A 419 -15.53 15.94 21.86
C GLN A 419 -16.90 16.25 22.47
N ARG A 420 -17.70 17.11 21.82
CA ARG A 420 -19.08 17.40 22.26
C ARG A 420 -20.05 16.31 21.85
N CYS A 421 -19.76 15.56 20.78
CA CYS A 421 -20.69 14.55 20.30
C CYS A 421 -20.66 13.32 21.20
N ILE A 422 -21.85 12.92 21.64
CA ILE A 422 -22.06 11.69 22.41
C ILE A 422 -23.04 10.74 21.71
N ALA A 423 -23.74 11.21 20.68
CA ALA A 423 -24.60 10.39 19.85
C ALA A 423 -24.88 11.08 18.51
N PHE A 424 -25.41 10.34 17.54
CA PHE A 424 -25.90 10.90 16.29
C PHE A 424 -27.11 10.14 15.77
N SER A 425 -27.91 10.80 14.95
CA SER A 425 -29.01 10.18 14.22
C SER A 425 -28.77 10.29 12.73
N PHE A 426 -28.63 9.14 12.06
CA PHE A 426 -28.44 9.05 10.62
C PHE A 426 -29.71 8.56 9.94
N ILE A 427 -30.11 9.18 8.85
CA ILE A 427 -31.26 8.78 8.03
C ILE A 427 -30.76 8.29 6.67
N PRO A 428 -30.57 6.97 6.46
CA PRO A 428 -29.94 6.43 5.26
C PRO A 428 -30.61 6.85 3.96
N ARG A 429 -31.95 6.87 3.93
CA ARG A 429 -32.72 7.25 2.73
C ARG A 429 -32.53 8.70 2.31
N LYS A 430 -32.21 9.57 3.26
CA LYS A 430 -32.02 11.00 3.00
C LYS A 430 -30.55 11.40 2.96
N LYS A 431 -29.63 10.51 3.34
CA LYS A 431 -28.20 10.81 3.50
C LYS A 431 -27.97 12.01 4.43
N GLN A 432 -28.68 12.04 5.55
CA GLN A 432 -28.69 13.14 6.52
C GLN A 432 -28.27 12.64 7.90
N CYS A 433 -27.47 13.44 8.59
CA CYS A 433 -26.92 13.15 9.91
C CYS A 433 -27.15 14.33 10.86
N TRP A 434 -27.53 14.04 12.09
CA TRP A 434 -27.63 15.01 13.18
C TRP A 434 -26.74 14.56 14.33
N LEU A 435 -25.69 15.33 14.64
CA LEU A 435 -24.82 15.09 15.79
C LEU A 435 -25.45 15.67 17.06
N LYS A 436 -25.25 14.98 18.18
CA LYS A 436 -25.92 15.26 19.45
C LYS A 436 -24.95 15.37 20.62
N ASP A 437 -25.15 16.39 21.45
CA ASP A 437 -24.29 16.69 22.61
C ASP A 437 -24.90 16.32 23.96
N HIS A 438 -26.15 15.85 23.99
CA HIS A 438 -26.79 15.32 25.19
C HIS A 438 -27.66 14.09 24.92
N MET A 439 -27.73 13.21 25.93
CA MET A 439 -28.47 11.96 25.84
C MET A 439 -29.93 12.20 26.24
N GLY A 440 -30.80 12.22 25.23
CA GLY A 440 -32.24 12.12 25.42
C GLY A 440 -32.68 10.68 25.70
N THR A 441 -33.99 10.48 25.89
CA THR A 441 -34.55 9.13 26.01
C THR A 441 -34.61 8.46 24.63
N PRO A 442 -34.04 7.25 24.44
CA PRO A 442 -34.15 6.52 23.18
C PRO A 442 -35.59 6.17 22.85
N ARG A 443 -36.05 6.54 21.65
CA ARG A 443 -37.39 6.25 21.13
C ARG A 443 -37.30 5.45 19.84
N ALA A 444 -38.33 4.64 19.58
CA ALA A 444 -38.45 3.96 18.30
C ALA A 444 -38.73 4.98 17.19
N LYS A 445 -37.93 4.95 16.13
CA LYS A 445 -38.10 5.81 14.95
C LYS A 445 -37.65 5.06 13.71
N LYS A 446 -38.62 4.61 12.91
CA LYS A 446 -38.36 3.77 11.75
C LYS A 446 -37.51 4.49 10.70
N GLY A 447 -36.48 3.82 10.19
CA GLY A 447 -35.59 4.35 9.16
C GLY A 447 -34.52 5.33 9.66
N VAL A 448 -34.30 5.38 10.96
CA VAL A 448 -33.20 6.14 11.60
C VAL A 448 -32.23 5.15 12.24
N GLU A 449 -30.95 5.36 12.01
CA GLU A 449 -29.85 4.65 12.64
C GLU A 449 -29.22 5.57 13.68
N LEU A 450 -29.33 5.18 14.95
CA LEU A 450 -28.78 5.93 16.08
C LEU A 450 -27.40 5.38 16.41
N GLY A 451 -26.37 6.23 16.36
CA GLY A 451 -25.05 5.94 16.93
C GLY A 451 -24.93 6.56 18.31
N VAL A 452 -24.36 5.84 19.27
CA VAL A 452 -24.09 6.30 20.64
C VAL A 452 -22.64 6.03 20.98
N LYS A 453 -21.93 7.08 21.38
CA LYS A 453 -20.52 7.04 21.73
C LYS A 453 -20.29 6.37 23.07
#